data_AF-A0A960XBD0-F1
#
_entry.id   AF-A0A960XBD0-F1
#
_cell.length_a   1.000
_cell.length_b   1.000
_cell.length_c   1.000
_cell.angle_alpha   90.00
_cell.angle_beta   90.00
_cell.angle_gamma   90.00
#
_symmetry.space_group_name_H-M   'P 1'
#
loop_
_entity.id
_entity.type
_entity.pdbx_description
1 polymer ?
#
loop_
_entity_poly.entity_id
_entity_poly.type
_entity_poly.pdbx_seq_one_letter_code
_entity_poly.pdbx_strand_id
1 'polypeptide(L)'
;MKCKCLVFLFFVATVFCAEPQVIGIAGASGAGKTTLARKLKNALGEKVTLLSQDSYYKDLSHLTREERARFNFDDPDSLDF
;
A
#
# COMPACT_ATOMS: atom_id res chain seq x y z
N MET A 1 4.68 16.55 13.00
CA MET A 1 5.27 15.64 11.99
C MET A 1 5.14 14.20 12.49
N LYS A 2 3.92 13.63 12.46
CA LYS A 2 3.71 12.21 12.79
C LYS A 2 3.79 11.42 11.49
N CYS A 3 5.00 10.98 11.18
CA CYS A 3 5.33 10.18 10.02
C CYS A 3 5.16 8.71 10.39
N LYS A 4 3.94 8.20 10.32
CA LYS A 4 3.66 6.78 10.40
C LYS A 4 2.51 6.55 9.41
N CYS A 5 2.90 5.91 8.31
CA CYS A 5 1.99 5.22 7.42
C CYS A 5 2.42 3.76 7.58
N LEU A 6 1.54 2.96 8.14
CA LEU A 6 1.62 1.51 8.08
C LEU A 6 1.34 1.08 6.64
N VAL A 7 2.35 1.22 5.78
CA VAL A 7 2.23 0.85 4.36
C VAL A 7 2.17 -0.68 4.26
N PHE A 8 0.99 -1.23 4.11
CA PHE A 8 0.83 -2.61 3.65
C PHE A 8 0.88 -2.57 2.13
N LEU A 9 1.89 -3.19 1.54
CA LEU A 9 1.95 -3.34 0.10
C LEU A 9 1.50 -4.77 -0.22
N PHE A 10 0.33 -4.92 -0.83
CA PHE A 10 -0.15 -6.21 -1.30
C PHE A 10 0.42 -6.47 -2.70
N PHE A 11 1.29 -7.46 -2.82
CA PHE A 11 1.80 -7.94 -4.08
C PHE A 11 0.84 -9.00 -4.63
N VAL A 12 0.35 -8.82 -5.85
CA VAL A 12 -0.42 -9.86 -6.55
C VAL A 12 0.48 -10.44 -7.62
N ALA A 13 1.06 -11.61 -7.37
CA ALA A 13 1.82 -12.33 -8.38
C ALA A 13 0.83 -13.09 -9.29
N THR A 14 0.59 -12.56 -10.48
CA THR A 14 -0.17 -13.29 -11.51
C THR A 14 0.76 -14.28 -12.21
N VAL A 15 0.98 -15.44 -11.58
CA VAL A 15 1.65 -16.56 -12.25
C VAL A 15 0.65 -17.21 -13.20
N PHE A 16 0.81 -16.94 -14.50
CA PHE A 16 0.04 -17.58 -15.57
C PHE A 16 0.35 -19.09 -15.61
N CYS A 17 -0.38 -19.88 -14.80
CA CYS A 17 -0.69 -21.32 -14.96
C CYS A 17 -1.36 -21.94 -13.71
N ALA A 18 -1.38 -21.27 -12.56
CA ALA A 18 -2.00 -21.73 -11.32
C ALA A 18 -2.63 -20.55 -10.59
N GLU A 19 -3.47 -20.81 -9.58
CA GLU A 19 -4.16 -19.77 -8.80
C GLU A 19 -3.23 -18.61 -8.42
N PRO A 20 -3.68 -17.35 -8.55
CA PRO A 20 -2.84 -16.18 -8.30
C PRO A 20 -2.34 -16.18 -6.85
N GLN A 21 -1.03 -16.03 -6.68
CA GLN A 21 -0.40 -15.99 -5.36
C GLN A 21 -0.31 -14.55 -4.87
N VAL A 22 -0.83 -14.30 -3.67
CA VAL A 22 -0.78 -12.98 -3.03
C VAL A 22 0.33 -12.98 -1.97
N ILE A 23 1.21 -11.98 -2.03
CA ILE A 23 2.30 -11.79 -1.07
C ILE A 23 2.10 -10.44 -0.37
N GLY A 24 1.97 -10.43 0.95
CA GLY A 24 1.93 -9.17 1.71
C GLY A 24 3.34 -8.69 2.07
N ILE A 25 3.66 -7.42 1.81
CA ILE A 25 4.88 -6.76 2.27
C ILE A 25 4.48 -5.69 3.29
N ALA A 26 4.73 -5.95 4.56
CA ALA A 26 4.36 -5.09 5.69
C ALA A 26 5.60 -4.55 6.44
N GLY A 27 5.40 -3.50 7.24
CA GLY A 27 6.45 -2.93 8.11
C GLY A 27 6.36 -1.40 8.29
N ALA A 28 7.22 -0.84 9.13
CA ALA A 28 7.18 0.59 9.50
C ALA A 28 7.44 1.53 8.32
N SER A 29 6.97 2.78 8.41
CA SER A 29 7.32 3.84 7.45
C SER A 29 8.85 4.00 7.35
N GLY A 30 9.36 4.21 6.14
CA GLY A 30 10.80 4.30 5.88
C GLY A 30 11.57 2.97 5.86
N ALA A 31 10.96 1.83 6.18
CA ALA A 31 11.63 0.52 6.20
C ALA A 31 12.02 -0.05 4.81
N GLY A 32 11.72 0.67 3.71
CA GLY A 32 12.12 0.25 2.36
C GLY A 32 11.17 -0.69 1.61
N LYS A 33 9.93 -0.84 2.08
CA LYS A 33 8.91 -1.74 1.50
C LYS A 33 8.62 -1.46 0.02
N THR A 34 8.39 -0.19 -0.30
CA THR A 34 8.18 0.27 -1.68
C THR A 34 9.40 -0.01 -2.57
N THR A 35 10.61 0.07 -2.00
CA THR A 35 11.85 -0.26 -2.72
C THR A 35 11.97 -1.75 -2.98
N LEU A 36 11.70 -2.59 -1.97
CA LEU A 36 11.70 -4.04 -2.11
C LEU A 36 10.70 -4.50 -3.18
N ALA A 37 9.47 -4.00 -3.11
CA ALA A 37 8.42 -4.42 -4.03
C ALA A 37 8.68 -4.00 -5.48
N ARG A 38 9.24 -2.80 -5.70
CA ARG A 38 9.70 -2.37 -7.04
C ARG A 38 10.82 -3.27 -7.56
N LYS A 39 11.80 -3.63 -6.72
CA LYS A 39 12.86 -4.55 -7.10
C LYS A 39 12.31 -5.93 -7.48
N LEU A 40 11.35 -6.46 -6.71
CA LEU A 40 10.67 -7.72 -7.02
C LEU A 40 9.89 -7.66 -8.34
N LYS A 41 9.12 -6.59 -8.56
CA LYS A 41 8.40 -6.37 -9.83
C LYS A 41 9.36 -6.30 -11.02
N ASN A 42 10.50 -5.61 -10.87
CA ASN A 42 11.51 -5.53 -11.93
C ASN A 42 12.18 -6.90 -12.20
N ALA A 43 12.44 -7.70 -11.16
CA ALA A 43 13.05 -9.01 -11.31
C ALA A 43 12.10 -10.06 -11.91
N LEU A 44 10.80 -9.97 -11.60
CA LEU A 44 9.78 -10.95 -12.03
C LEU A 44 9.02 -10.52 -13.29
N GLY A 45 9.18 -9.26 -13.71
CA GLY A 45 8.63 -8.72 -14.95
C GLY A 45 7.10 -8.63 -14.96
N GLU A 46 6.48 -8.97 -16.09
CA GLU A 46 5.04 -8.82 -16.30
C GLU A 46 4.17 -9.83 -15.54
N LYS A 47 4.77 -10.89 -14.97
CA LYS A 47 4.08 -11.94 -14.20
C LYS A 47 3.56 -11.48 -12.83
N VAL A 48 3.67 -10.19 -12.53
CA VAL A 48 3.46 -9.63 -11.21
C VAL A 48 2.73 -8.32 -11.34
N THR A 49 1.74 -8.08 -10.50
CA THR A 49 1.08 -6.79 -10.34
C THR A 49 1.36 -6.25 -8.94
N LEU A 50 1.68 -4.96 -8.88
CA LEU A 50 1.93 -4.28 -7.61
C LEU A 50 0.65 -3.55 -7.19
N LEU A 51 0.07 -3.92 -6.06
CA LEU A 51 -1.02 -3.17 -5.44
C LEU A 51 -0.53 -2.48 -4.17
N SER A 52 -0.70 -1.16 -4.10
CA SER A 52 -0.29 -0.36 -2.96
C SER A 52 -1.50 -0.02 -2.12
N GLN A 53 -1.58 -0.48 -0.87
CA GLN A 53 -2.71 -0.14 0.01
C GLN A 53 -2.72 1.34 0.38
N ASP A 54 -1.57 2.03 0.28
CA ASP A 54 -1.47 3.48 0.43
C ASP A 54 -2.34 4.26 -0.58
N SER A 55 -2.80 3.62 -1.65
CA SER A 55 -3.67 4.22 -2.65
C SER A 55 -5.17 4.09 -2.33
N TYR A 56 -5.51 3.38 -1.25
CA TYR A 56 -6.90 3.03 -0.88
C TYR A 56 -7.31 3.67 0.45
N TYR A 57 -6.79 4.86 0.76
CA TYR A 57 -7.37 5.67 1.85
C TYR A 57 -8.69 6.29 1.39
N LYS A 58 -9.61 6.46 2.34
CA LYS A 58 -10.89 7.15 2.11
C LYS A 58 -10.67 8.54 1.52
N ASP A 59 -11.53 8.94 0.58
CA ASP A 59 -11.47 10.27 0.02
C ASP A 59 -11.85 11.33 1.06
N LEU A 60 -10.93 12.26 1.31
CA LEU A 60 -11.09 13.36 2.26
C LEU A 60 -11.37 14.70 1.57
N SER A 61 -11.69 14.69 0.27
CA SER A 61 -11.97 15.90 -0.53
C SER A 61 -13.12 16.73 0.04
N HIS A 62 -14.08 16.09 0.71
CA HIS A 62 -15.23 16.68 1.37
C HIS A 62 -14.88 17.45 2.66
N LEU A 63 -13.68 17.27 3.21
CA LEU A 63 -13.24 17.92 4.46
C LEU A 63 -12.43 19.20 4.19
N THR A 64 -12.50 20.13 5.13
CA THR A 64 -11.64 21.32 5.16
C THR A 64 -10.16 20.93 5.33
N ARG A 65 -9.25 21.88 5.07
CA ARG A 65 -7.81 21.64 5.21
C ARG A 65 -7.44 21.32 6.66
N GLU A 66 -8.06 22.02 7.61
CA GLU A 66 -7.84 21.88 9.04
C GLU A 66 -8.30 20.51 9.55
N GLU A 67 -9.42 20.01 9.02
CA GLU A 67 -9.94 18.67 9.33
C GLU A 67 -9.05 17.58 8.72
N ARG A 68 -8.64 17.73 7.45
CA ARG A 68 -7.70 16.81 6.79
C ARG A 68 -6.38 16.68 7.55
N ALA A 69 -5.87 17.78 8.11
CA ALA A 69 -4.63 17.77 8.87
C ALA A 69 -4.72 16.99 10.20
N ARG A 70 -5.93 16.72 10.69
CA ARG A 70 -6.18 15.96 11.94
C ARG A 70 -6.46 14.48 11.67
N PHE A 71 -6.66 14.09 10.41
CA PHE A 71 -6.99 12.72 10.05
C PHE A 71 -5.83 11.75 10.36
N ASN A 72 -6.15 10.60 10.95
CA ASN A 72 -5.19 9.60 11.33
C ASN A 72 -5.10 8.49 10.27
N PHE A 73 -4.06 8.51 9.44
CA PHE A 73 -3.83 7.52 8.38
C PHE A 73 -3.30 6.17 8.89
N ASP A 74 -2.97 6.04 10.18
CA ASP A 74 -2.62 4.76 10.78
C ASP A 74 -3.84 4.02 11.36
N ASP A 75 -5.02 4.65 11.35
CA ASP A 75 -6.24 4.03 11.84
C ASP A 75 -6.74 2.97 10.83
N PRO A 76 -7.10 1.75 11.26
CA PRO A 76 -7.70 0.76 10.35
C PRO A 76 -8.92 1.28 9.59
N ASP A 77 -9.71 2.18 10.20
CA ASP A 77 -10.90 2.78 9.58
C ASP A 77 -10.56 3.85 8.54
N SER A 78 -9.29 4.20 8.35
CA SER A 78 -8.86 5.16 7.34
C SER A 78 -8.88 4.60 5.91
N LEU A 79 -8.92 3.28 5.79
CA LEU A 79 -8.92 2.55 4.54
C LEU A 79 -10.34 2.38 3.98
N ASP A 80 -10.43 2.38 2.64
CA ASP A 80 -11.65 2.11 1.89
C ASP A 80 -11.65 0.64 1.46
N PHE A 81 -12.52 -0.17 2.06
CA PHE A 81 -12.59 -1.64 1.92
C PHE A 81 -13.76 -2.08 1.05
#